data_AF-A0A349NFV2-F1
#
_entry.id   AF-A0A349NFV2-F1
#
_cell.length_a   1.000
_cell.length_b   1.000
_cell.length_c   1.000
_cell.angle_alpha   90.00
_cell.angle_beta   90.00
_cell.angle_gamma   90.00
#
_symmetry.space_group_name_H-M   'P 1'
#
loop_
_entity.id
_entity.type
_entity.pdbx_description
1 polymer ?
#
loop_
_entity_poly.entity_id
_entity_poly.type
_entity_poly.pdbx_seq_one_letter_code
_entity_poly.pdbx_strand_id
1 'polypeptide(L)'
;MYKTRRFADRDLCTYHLNSMHESDFINHSVTVMFCPPFWIALFEMHYGGQYSVAKVIIGTSEPTGAKLKSFFERLDYSNLPYTKEIDDPANRCNVGYKKMQKKIKHETETDNYKNAFTKAQIELKKQYCELKANNKHEAKKRSENLLKRKIELRQIKHKEKHKGH
;
A
#
# COMPACT_ATOMS: atom_id res chain seq x y z
N MET A 1 28.40 9.01 -46.43
CA MET A 1 29.54 8.10 -46.71
C MET A 1 29.92 7.39 -45.42
N TYR A 2 29.62 6.11 -45.32
CA TYR A 2 29.90 5.29 -44.15
C TYR A 2 31.39 4.91 -44.14
N LYS A 3 32.06 5.09 -43.01
CA LYS A 3 33.31 4.38 -42.72
C LYS A 3 33.10 3.57 -41.46
N THR A 4 32.77 2.30 -41.64
CA THR A 4 32.91 1.29 -40.60
C THR A 4 34.39 0.92 -40.49
N ARG A 5 34.94 1.05 -39.29
CA ARG A 5 36.16 0.31 -38.92
C ARG A 5 35.77 -0.58 -37.75
N ARG A 6 35.69 -1.89 -38.01
CA ARG A 6 35.67 -2.90 -36.97
C ARG A 6 37.10 -3.03 -36.45
N PHE A 7 37.29 -2.80 -35.16
CA PHE A 7 38.37 -3.39 -34.40
C PHE A 7 37.71 -4.04 -33.18
N ALA A 8 37.80 -5.37 -33.14
CA ALA A 8 37.57 -6.17 -31.95
C ALA A 8 38.88 -6.16 -31.16
N ASP A 9 38.82 -5.76 -29.89
CA ASP A 9 39.25 -6.54 -28.73
C ASP A 9 39.63 -5.65 -27.53
N ARG A 10 39.29 -6.21 -26.36
CA ARG A 10 39.77 -5.93 -25.02
C ARG A 10 39.26 -4.68 -24.31
N ASP A 11 38.56 -4.98 -23.22
CA ASP A 11 38.77 -4.38 -21.91
C ASP A 11 38.85 -2.87 -21.90
N LEU A 12 37.75 -2.24 -21.52
CA LEU A 12 37.76 -1.33 -20.37
C LEU A 12 36.32 -1.15 -19.89
N CYS A 13 36.12 -1.65 -18.68
CA CYS A 13 34.97 -1.50 -17.83
C CYS A 13 34.29 -0.14 -18.01
N THR A 14 33.02 -0.15 -18.42
CA THR A 14 32.12 0.96 -18.13
C THR A 14 31.86 0.96 -16.63
N TYR A 15 32.70 1.64 -15.85
CA TYR A 15 32.25 2.11 -14.55
C TYR A 15 31.32 3.29 -14.81
N HIS A 16 30.03 3.00 -14.98
CA HIS A 16 29.03 3.97 -14.57
C HIS A 16 29.20 4.14 -13.07
N LEU A 17 29.95 5.16 -12.66
CA LEU A 17 29.82 5.77 -11.35
C LEU A 17 28.43 6.41 -11.31
N ASN A 18 27.41 5.56 -11.13
CA ASN A 18 26.22 6.00 -10.44
C ASN A 18 26.68 6.29 -9.02
N SER A 19 27.18 7.50 -8.81
CA SER A 19 27.08 8.16 -7.51
C SER A 19 25.59 8.29 -7.26
N MET A 20 24.97 7.18 -6.81
CA MET A 20 23.76 7.21 -6.01
C MET A 20 24.13 8.04 -4.80
N HIS A 21 23.94 9.35 -4.94
CA HIS A 21 23.71 10.19 -3.78
C HIS A 21 22.35 9.69 -3.24
N GLU A 22 22.39 8.57 -2.53
CA GLU A 22 21.37 8.19 -1.58
C GLU A 22 21.31 9.39 -0.63
N SER A 23 20.31 10.23 -0.83
CA SER A 23 20.01 11.26 0.14
C SER A 23 19.65 10.52 1.42
N ASP A 24 20.58 10.49 2.37
CA ASP A 24 20.38 9.97 3.72
C ASP A 24 19.21 10.74 4.35
N PHE A 25 18.01 10.22 4.20
CA PHE A 25 16.83 10.82 4.80
C PHE A 25 16.87 10.52 6.28
N ILE A 26 17.22 11.55 7.07
CA ILE A 26 17.23 11.44 8.52
C ILE A 26 15.81 11.70 9.03
N ASN A 27 15.22 10.69 9.68
CA ASN A 27 13.91 10.82 10.30
C ASN A 27 14.06 10.74 11.82
N HIS A 28 13.51 11.74 12.52
CA HIS A 28 13.49 11.80 13.97
C HIS A 28 12.04 11.89 14.44
N SER A 29 11.61 10.91 15.24
CA SER A 29 10.32 10.94 15.93
C SER A 29 10.52 10.91 17.44
N VAL A 30 9.64 11.61 18.14
CA VAL A 30 9.58 11.60 19.60
C VAL A 30 8.18 11.22 20.03
N THR A 31 8.08 10.14 20.79
CA THR A 31 6.83 9.64 21.34
C THR A 31 6.85 9.80 22.86
N VAL A 32 5.89 10.55 23.39
CA VAL A 32 5.69 10.65 24.84
C VAL A 32 4.62 9.65 25.25
N MET A 33 4.98 8.73 26.15
CA MET A 33 4.06 7.67 26.59
C MET A 33 4.22 7.38 28.08
N PHE A 34 3.16 6.86 28.69
CA PHE A 34 3.19 6.38 30.06
C PHE A 34 3.66 4.92 30.09
N CYS A 35 4.82 4.69 30.70
CA CYS A 35 5.39 3.38 30.97
C CYS A 35 5.43 3.20 32.50
N PRO A 36 4.45 2.49 33.10
CA PRO A 36 4.27 2.47 34.54
C PRO A 36 5.57 2.16 35.29
N PRO A 37 5.96 2.98 36.29
CA PRO A 37 5.21 4.07 36.91
C PRO A 37 5.52 5.48 36.36
N PHE A 38 6.24 5.62 35.24
CA PHE A 38 6.77 6.90 34.76
C PHE A 38 6.27 7.29 33.37
N TRP A 39 6.26 8.60 33.13
CA TRP A 39 6.20 9.16 31.78
C TRP A 39 7.59 9.16 31.17
N ILE A 40 7.68 8.59 29.96
CA ILE A 40 8.91 8.50 29.19
C ILE A 40 8.77 9.23 27.86
N ALA A 41 9.85 9.85 27.42
CA ALA A 41 10.05 10.29 26.04
C ALA A 41 10.91 9.24 25.34
N LEU A 42 10.35 8.65 24.28
CA LEU A 42 11.03 7.72 23.39
C LEU A 42 11.48 8.50 22.15
N PHE A 43 12.79 8.51 21.92
CA PHE A 43 13.40 9.11 20.74
C PHE A 43 13.75 8.01 19.77
N GLU A 44 13.26 8.13 18.55
CA GLU A 44 13.52 7.21 17.46
C GLU A 44 14.27 7.96 16.37
N MET A 45 15.39 7.39 15.93
CA MET A 45 16.16 7.92 14.82
C MET A 45 16.30 6.86 13.74
N HIS A 46 16.02 7.24 12.51
CA HIS A 46 16.31 6.45 11.33
C HIS A 46 17.30 7.19 10.45
N TYR A 47 18.43 6.57 10.17
CA TYR A 47 19.49 7.11 9.33
C TYR A 47 19.95 6.04 8.35
N GLY A 48 19.79 6.25 7.04
CA GLY A 48 20.39 5.37 6.02
C GLY A 48 20.04 3.87 6.13
N GLY A 49 18.89 3.52 6.70
CA GLY A 49 18.51 2.12 6.97
C GLY A 49 18.97 1.56 8.32
N GLN A 50 19.55 2.38 9.19
CA GLN A 50 19.84 2.07 10.58
C GLN A 50 18.78 2.70 11.49
N TYR A 51 18.44 1.99 12.57
CA TYR A 51 17.48 2.43 13.58
C TYR A 51 18.13 2.45 14.97
N SER A 52 17.98 3.59 15.66
CA SER A 52 18.52 3.82 16.99
C SER A 52 17.46 4.45 17.89
N VAL A 53 17.42 4.03 19.16
CA VAL A 53 16.42 4.47 20.12
C VAL A 53 17.07 4.98 21.38
N ALA A 54 16.56 6.09 21.93
CA ALA A 54 16.90 6.54 23.27
C ALA A 54 15.63 6.72 24.10
N LYS A 55 15.70 6.40 25.39
CA LYS A 55 14.62 6.65 26.34
C LYS A 55 15.06 7.68 27.38
N VAL A 56 14.18 8.61 27.69
CA VAL A 56 14.39 9.55 28.79
C VAL A 56 13.16 9.57 29.68
N ILE A 57 13.37 9.53 30.99
CA ILE A 57 12.30 9.58 31.98
C ILE A 57 11.97 11.05 32.24
N ILE A 58 10.71 11.43 32.04
CA ILE A 58 10.19 12.77 32.30
C ILE A 58 9.81 12.89 33.79
N GLY A 59 9.17 11.87 34.35
CA GLY A 59 8.78 11.81 35.76
C GLY A 59 7.52 11.00 36.03
N THR A 60 7.05 10.99 37.27
CA THR A 60 5.88 10.20 37.72
C THR A 60 4.54 10.88 37.40
N SER A 61 4.53 12.21 37.34
CA SER A 61 3.33 13.02 37.04
C SER A 61 3.08 13.12 35.54
N GLU A 62 1.80 13.13 35.13
CA GLU A 62 1.41 13.48 33.77
C GLU A 62 1.96 14.86 33.37
N PRO A 63 2.75 14.95 32.28
CA PRO A 63 3.42 16.18 31.93
C PRO A 63 2.46 17.10 31.16
N THR A 64 2.24 18.30 31.69
CA THR A 64 1.55 19.37 30.96
C THR A 64 2.38 19.82 29.74
N GLY A 65 1.74 20.27 28.67
CA GLY A 65 2.42 20.72 27.44
C GLY A 65 3.53 21.77 27.67
N ALA A 66 3.35 22.70 28.63
CA ALA A 66 4.38 23.67 29.00
C ALA A 66 5.61 23.02 29.66
N LYS A 67 5.40 21.99 30.48
CA LYS A 67 6.47 21.21 31.13
C LYS A 67 7.25 20.40 30.09
N LEU A 68 6.55 19.83 29.10
CA LEU A 68 7.20 19.16 27.96
C LEU A 68 8.06 20.12 27.15
N LYS A 69 7.51 21.28 26.77
CA LYS A 69 8.26 22.29 25.99
C LYS A 69 9.58 22.67 26.69
N SER A 70 9.51 23.08 27.96
CA SER A 70 10.70 23.44 28.74
C SER A 70 11.65 22.27 28.99
N PHE A 71 11.14 21.04 29.05
CA PHE A 71 11.96 19.84 29.13
C PHE A 71 12.77 19.63 27.84
N PHE A 72 12.11 19.68 26.67
CA PHE A 72 12.76 19.52 25.37
C PHE A 72 13.73 20.65 25.01
N GLU A 73 13.48 21.88 25.47
CA GLU A 73 14.40 23.02 25.28
C GLU A 73 15.69 22.86 26.10
N ARG A 74 15.63 22.20 27.25
CA ARG A 74 16.80 21.97 28.13
C ARG A 74 17.52 20.66 27.86
N LEU A 75 16.91 19.76 27.09
CA LEU A 75 17.45 18.44 26.81
C LEU A 75 18.64 18.56 25.87
N ASP A 76 19.76 17.95 26.24
CA ASP A 76 20.91 17.84 25.35
C ASP A 76 20.77 16.60 24.46
N TYR A 77 20.36 16.85 23.21
CA TYR A 77 20.14 15.80 22.21
C TYR A 77 21.42 15.06 21.81
N SER A 78 22.60 15.68 21.98
CA SER A 78 23.87 15.09 21.56
C SER A 78 24.34 13.98 22.49
N ASN A 79 23.93 14.03 23.76
CA ASN A 79 24.38 13.14 24.82
C ASN A 79 23.33 12.08 25.22
N LEU A 80 22.30 11.88 24.38
CA LEU A 80 21.28 10.87 24.64
C LEU A 80 21.88 9.46 24.54
N PRO A 81 21.54 8.54 25.47
CA PRO A 81 22.04 7.17 25.46
C PRO A 81 21.30 6.35 24.40
N TYR A 82 21.68 6.53 23.13
CA TYR A 82 21.15 5.75 22.03
C TYR A 82 21.59 4.29 22.14
N THR A 83 20.68 3.38 21.82
CA THR A 83 20.99 1.98 21.62
C THR A 83 21.88 1.79 20.41
N LYS A 84 22.60 0.66 20.35
CA LYS A 84 23.35 0.27 19.15
C LYS A 84 22.44 0.30 17.93
N GLU A 85 22.98 0.76 16.81
CA GLU A 85 22.31 0.80 15.53
C GLU A 85 21.85 -0.61 15.14
N ILE A 86 20.54 -0.76 14.93
CA ILE A 86 19.92 -1.99 14.43
C ILE A 86 19.62 -1.78 12.95
N ASP A 87 19.92 -2.78 12.13
CA ASP A 87 19.60 -2.74 10.70
C ASP A 87 18.08 -2.76 10.51
N ASP A 88 17.54 -1.70 9.94
CA ASP A 88 16.10 -1.51 9.68
C ASP A 88 15.82 -1.58 8.17
N PRO A 89 15.56 -2.79 7.63
CA PRO A 89 15.20 -2.96 6.23
C PRO A 89 13.88 -2.26 5.83
N ALA A 90 13.01 -1.93 6.79
CA ALA A 90 11.71 -1.35 6.49
C ALA A 90 11.83 0.09 5.98
N ASN A 91 12.84 0.84 6.46
CA ASN A 91 13.02 2.25 6.10
C ASN A 91 13.94 2.48 4.89
N ARG A 92 14.59 1.43 4.37
CA ARG A 92 15.46 1.52 3.18
C ARG A 92 14.71 1.81 1.88
N CYS A 93 13.38 1.71 1.89
CA CYS A 93 12.59 2.01 0.72
C CYS A 93 11.73 3.25 0.99
N ASN A 94 12.10 4.40 0.43
CA ASN A 94 11.15 5.50 0.20
C ASN A 94 10.09 5.02 -0.82
N VAL A 95 9.16 4.19 -0.35
CA VAL A 95 8.08 3.66 -1.16
C VAL A 95 7.08 4.79 -1.35
N GLY A 96 7.06 5.39 -2.56
CA GLY A 96 6.11 6.46 -2.86
C GLY A 96 4.68 6.08 -2.45
N TYR A 97 3.92 7.05 -1.93
CA TYR A 97 2.61 6.86 -1.30
C TYR A 97 1.67 5.84 -1.99
N LYS A 98 1.58 5.89 -3.33
CA LYS A 98 0.77 4.93 -4.12
C LYS A 98 1.26 3.47 -4.00
N LYS A 99 2.56 3.25 -3.95
CA LYS A 99 3.15 1.91 -3.76
C LYS A 99 2.95 1.42 -2.33
N MET A 100 3.02 2.31 -1.32
CA MET A 100 2.75 1.97 0.08
C MET A 100 1.28 1.58 0.28
N GLN A 101 0.34 2.35 -0.29
CA GLN A 101 -1.08 1.97 -0.28
C GLN A 101 -1.34 0.62 -0.93
N LYS A 102 -0.66 0.30 -2.03
CA LYS A 102 -0.77 -1.02 -2.67
C LYS A 102 -0.22 -2.14 -1.78
N LYS A 103 0.89 -1.92 -1.07
CA LYS A 103 1.44 -2.89 -0.11
C LYS A 103 0.47 -3.12 1.05
N ILE A 104 -0.04 -2.05 1.68
CA ILE A 104 -1.04 -2.15 2.75
C ILE A 104 -2.26 -2.92 2.26
N LYS A 105 -2.78 -2.59 1.07
CA LYS A 105 -3.92 -3.30 0.48
C LYS A 105 -3.60 -4.78 0.24
N HIS A 106 -2.43 -5.08 -0.32
CA HIS A 106 -2.00 -6.45 -0.57
C HIS A 106 -1.84 -7.22 0.74
N GLU A 107 -1.15 -6.67 1.73
CA GLU A 107 -0.99 -7.24 3.07
C GLU A 107 -2.34 -7.46 3.75
N THR A 108 -3.29 -6.53 3.65
CA THR A 108 -4.65 -6.74 4.18
C THR A 108 -5.46 -7.80 3.42
N GLU A 109 -5.11 -8.07 2.15
CA GLU A 109 -5.72 -9.12 1.33
C GLU A 109 -5.03 -10.48 1.54
N THR A 110 -3.73 -10.50 1.84
CA THR A 110 -2.93 -11.72 2.07
C THR A 110 -2.98 -12.18 3.53
N ASP A 111 -2.96 -11.25 4.47
CA ASP A 111 -3.17 -11.49 5.90
C ASP A 111 -4.67 -11.69 6.16
N ASN A 112 -5.14 -12.85 5.72
CA ASN A 112 -6.46 -13.42 5.99
C ASN A 112 -6.76 -13.63 7.49
N TYR A 113 -5.93 -13.08 8.38
CA TYR A 113 -6.01 -13.29 9.83
C TYR A 113 -6.70 -12.15 10.59
N LYS A 114 -6.73 -10.91 10.08
CA LYS A 114 -7.30 -9.77 10.86
C LYS A 114 -8.79 -9.52 10.66
N ASN A 115 -9.41 -10.12 9.63
CA ASN A 115 -10.85 -10.16 9.43
C ASN A 115 -11.30 -11.62 9.27
N ALA A 116 -11.21 -12.41 10.34
CA ALA A 116 -11.74 -13.77 10.36
C ALA A 116 -13.27 -13.73 10.30
N PHE A 117 -13.84 -13.46 9.12
CA PHE A 117 -15.25 -13.72 8.86
C PHE A 117 -15.48 -15.22 9.01
N THR A 118 -16.48 -15.60 9.81
CA THR A 118 -16.85 -17.01 10.03
C THR A 118 -17.02 -17.70 8.67
N LYS A 119 -16.60 -18.96 8.53
CA LYS A 119 -16.72 -19.75 7.27
C LYS A 119 -18.11 -19.61 6.63
N ALA A 120 -19.15 -19.54 7.45
CA ALA A 120 -20.53 -19.30 7.03
C ALA A 120 -20.73 -17.96 6.29
N GLN A 121 -20.12 -16.86 6.75
CA GLN A 121 -20.25 -15.53 6.12
C GLN A 121 -19.57 -15.49 4.73
N ILE A 122 -18.45 -16.19 4.57
CA ILE A 122 -17.76 -16.32 3.28
C ILE A 122 -18.64 -17.09 2.29
N GLU A 123 -19.22 -18.22 2.73
CA GLU A 123 -20.07 -19.04 1.88
C GLU A 123 -21.36 -18.30 1.48
N LEU A 124 -22.00 -17.59 2.40
CA LEU A 124 -23.18 -16.78 2.10
C LEU A 124 -22.88 -15.67 1.08
N LYS A 125 -21.71 -15.02 1.19
CA LYS A 125 -21.28 -14.00 0.23
C LYS A 125 -21.03 -14.61 -1.16
N LYS A 126 -20.46 -15.81 -1.22
CA LYS A 126 -20.26 -16.57 -2.45
C LYS A 126 -21.59 -16.92 -3.12
N GLN A 127 -22.53 -17.49 -2.38
CA GLN A 127 -23.88 -17.82 -2.86
C GLN A 127 -24.61 -16.58 -3.40
N TYR A 128 -24.53 -15.45 -2.69
CA TYR A 128 -25.14 -14.20 -3.14
C TYR A 128 -24.57 -13.72 -4.49
N CYS A 129 -23.24 -13.80 -4.66
CA CYS A 129 -22.59 -13.44 -5.92
C CYS A 129 -22.99 -14.36 -7.07
N GLU A 130 -23.09 -15.67 -6.85
CA GLU A 130 -23.53 -16.65 -7.84
C GLU A 130 -24.98 -16.39 -8.27
N LEU A 131 -25.90 -16.18 -7.33
CA LEU A 131 -27.29 -15.85 -7.62
C LEU A 131 -27.42 -14.56 -8.42
N LYS A 132 -26.65 -13.52 -8.07
CA LYS A 132 -26.64 -12.25 -8.79
C LYS A 132 -26.17 -12.41 -10.24
N ALA A 133 -25.13 -13.23 -10.47
CA ALA A 133 -24.63 -13.53 -11.80
C ALA A 133 -25.67 -14.32 -12.63
N ASN A 134 -26.28 -15.35 -12.04
CA ASN A 134 -27.31 -16.17 -12.69
C ASN A 134 -28.53 -15.33 -13.07
N ASN A 135 -29.03 -14.49 -12.16
CA ASN A 135 -30.15 -13.60 -12.45
C ASN A 135 -29.85 -12.63 -13.60
N LYS A 136 -28.63 -12.10 -13.66
CA LYS A 136 -28.19 -11.23 -14.77
C LYS A 136 -28.14 -11.99 -16.09
N HIS A 137 -27.66 -13.23 -16.08
CA HIS A 137 -27.63 -14.09 -17.27
C HIS A 137 -29.05 -14.40 -17.77
N GLU A 138 -29.95 -14.83 -16.89
CA GLU A 138 -31.34 -15.14 -17.24
C GLU A 138 -32.11 -13.90 -17.74
N ALA A 139 -31.89 -12.74 -17.11
CA ALA A 139 -32.48 -11.48 -17.59
C ALA A 139 -32.00 -11.11 -19.01
N LYS A 140 -30.70 -11.30 -19.30
CA LYS A 140 -30.15 -11.09 -20.64
C LYS A 140 -30.76 -12.07 -21.65
N LYS A 141 -30.80 -13.36 -21.33
CA LYS A 141 -31.38 -14.41 -22.17
C LYS A 141 -32.86 -14.15 -22.47
N ARG A 142 -33.64 -13.75 -21.47
CA ARG A 142 -35.05 -13.36 -21.63
C ARG A 142 -35.19 -12.16 -22.58
N SER A 143 -34.35 -11.15 -22.42
CA SER A 143 -34.38 -9.95 -23.27
C SER A 143 -34.03 -10.27 -24.73
N GLU A 144 -33.02 -11.11 -24.97
CA GLU A 144 -32.65 -11.56 -26.31
C GLU A 144 -33.76 -12.38 -26.97
N ASN A 145 -34.42 -13.28 -26.22
CA ASN A 145 -35.55 -14.06 -26.73
C ASN A 145 -36.75 -13.18 -27.09
N LEU A 146 -37.06 -12.16 -26.30
CA LEU A 146 -38.10 -11.18 -26.62
C LEU A 146 -37.77 -10.38 -27.87
N LEU A 147 -36.50 -10.03 -28.08
CA LEU A 147 -36.06 -9.32 -29.27
C LEU A 147 -36.20 -10.19 -30.54
N LYS A 148 -35.78 -11.45 -30.47
CA LYS A 148 -35.94 -12.43 -31.58
C LYS A 148 -37.40 -12.58 -31.99
N ARG A 149 -38.31 -12.79 -31.03
CA ARG A 149 -39.76 -12.85 -31.28
C ARG A 149 -40.31 -11.60 -31.95
N LYS A 150 -39.88 -10.41 -31.49
CA LYS A 150 -40.28 -9.13 -32.11
C LYS A 150 -39.83 -9.02 -33.56
N ILE A 151 -38.64 -9.52 -33.89
CA ILE A 151 -38.11 -9.52 -35.27
C ILE A 151 -38.90 -10.50 -36.13
N GLU A 152 -39.14 -11.74 -35.67
CA GLU A 152 -39.94 -12.73 -36.39
C GLU A 152 -41.34 -12.22 -36.72
N LEU A 153 -42.04 -11.61 -35.74
CA LEU A 153 -43.35 -11.01 -35.96
C LEU A 153 -43.33 -9.88 -37.00
N ARG A 154 -42.27 -9.07 -37.03
CA ARG A 154 -42.11 -8.04 -38.10
C ARG A 154 -41.92 -8.68 -39.47
N GLN A 155 -41.14 -9.75 -39.56
CA GLN A 155 -40.92 -10.46 -40.82
C GLN A 155 -42.21 -11.09 -41.35
N ILE A 156 -43.03 -11.71 -40.47
CA ILE A 156 -44.34 -12.26 -40.84
C ILE A 156 -45.25 -11.14 -41.36
N LYS A 157 -45.41 -10.04 -40.60
CA LYS A 157 -46.23 -8.89 -41.03
C LYS A 157 -45.74 -8.29 -42.35
N HIS A 158 -44.43 -8.23 -42.57
CA HIS A 158 -43.87 -7.77 -43.84
C HIS A 158 -44.25 -8.70 -44.99
N LYS A 159 -44.12 -10.03 -44.80
CA LYS A 159 -44.53 -11.04 -45.79
C LYS A 159 -46.03 -10.98 -46.08
N GLU A 160 -46.87 -10.80 -45.07
CA GLU A 160 -48.34 -10.68 -45.23
C GLU A 160 -48.74 -9.44 -46.02
N LYS A 161 -48.09 -8.29 -45.79
CA LYS A 161 -48.32 -7.07 -46.57
C LYS A 161 -48.03 -7.24 -48.07
N HIS A 162 -47.07 -8.11 -48.42
CA HIS A 162 -46.68 -8.39 -49.81
C HIS A 162 -47.47 -9.54 -50.45
N LYS A 163 -48.42 -10.16 -49.73
CA LYS A 163 -49.19 -11.29 -50.27
C LYS A 163 -50.44 -10.90 -51.09
N GLY A 164 -50.84 -9.63 -51.11
CA GLY A 164 -51.90 -9.10 -51.97
C GLY A 164 -53.31 -9.66 -51.70
N HIS A 165 -54.33 -8.88 -52.07
CA HIS A 165 -55.63 -9.39 -52.50
C HIS A 165 -55.67 -9.26 -54.02
#